data_AF-A0A9D6M0A1-F1
#
_entry.id   AF-A0A9D6M0A1-F1
#
_cell.length_a   1.000
_cell.length_b   1.000
_cell.length_c   1.000
_cell.angle_alpha   90.00
_cell.angle_beta   90.00
_cell.angle_gamma   90.00
#
_symmetry.space_group_name_H-M   'P 1'
#
loop_
_entity.id
_entity.type
_entity.pdbx_description
1 polymer ?
#
loop_
_entity_poly.entity_id
_entity_poly.type
_entity_poly.pdbx_seq_one_letter_code
_entity_poly.pdbx_strand_id
1 'polypeptide(L)'
;MQTLPLSHKRGLLYLVAVLLVAATQGNLGAQQSTLGKIAFPTSGSPQAQACFVRGVLALHSFWFEEAADQFRECTKAEPDFLMGYWGEAMTYNHPLWAQQDTKAARKVLANIKDTSRLTPREQAYISAVKVLYGPGDKLSRDIAYSEAMEKIYKDDPDDLEAACFYALSLLGTV
;
A
#
# COMPACT_ATOMS: atom_id res chain seq x y z
N MET A 1 -43.40 68.59 16.91
CA MET A 1 -42.47 68.95 15.81
C MET A 1 -41.32 67.95 15.82
N GLN A 2 -40.91 67.53 14.63
CA GLN A 2 -40.14 66.32 14.30
C GLN A 2 -38.73 66.25 14.90
N THR A 3 -38.30 65.05 15.31
CA THR A 3 -36.88 64.66 15.33
C THR A 3 -36.71 63.26 14.71
N LEU A 4 -35.70 63.17 13.85
CA LEU A 4 -35.42 62.22 12.77
C LEU A 4 -35.13 60.76 13.17
N PRO A 5 -35.27 59.80 12.23
CA PRO A 5 -35.29 58.36 12.50
C PRO A 5 -33.90 57.78 12.76
N LEU A 6 -33.80 56.86 13.73
CA LEU A 6 -32.61 56.04 13.94
C LEU A 6 -32.37 55.14 12.72
N SER A 7 -31.35 55.53 11.98
CA SER A 7 -30.58 54.80 10.97
C SER A 7 -30.60 53.28 11.13
N HIS A 8 -31.38 52.62 10.27
CA HIS A 8 -31.38 51.16 10.05
C HIS A 8 -30.07 50.64 9.39
N LYS A 9 -29.08 51.50 9.16
CA LYS A 9 -27.86 51.14 8.42
C LYS A 9 -26.89 50.24 9.18
N ARG A 10 -27.06 50.06 10.50
CA ARG A 10 -26.18 49.18 11.29
C ARG A 10 -26.54 47.70 11.15
N GLY A 11 -27.81 47.34 10.98
CA GLY A 11 -28.23 45.94 10.86
C GLY A 11 -27.80 45.29 9.54
N LEU A 12 -27.80 46.07 8.45
CA LEU A 12 -27.46 45.55 7.11
C LEU A 12 -25.96 45.25 6.98
N LEU A 13 -25.09 46.00 7.67
CA LEU A 13 -23.64 45.78 7.65
C LEU A 13 -23.23 44.49 8.40
N TYR A 14 -23.94 44.11 9.48
CA TYR A 14 -23.66 42.86 10.17
C TYR A 14 -24.17 41.63 9.39
N LEU A 15 -25.30 41.73 8.69
CA LEU A 15 -25.81 40.63 7.86
C LEU A 15 -24.91 40.33 6.65
N VAL A 16 -24.28 41.34 6.05
CA VAL A 16 -23.31 41.14 4.96
C VAL A 16 -21.98 40.57 5.47
N ALA A 17 -21.52 40.98 6.66
CA ALA A 17 -20.29 40.44 7.25
C ALA A 17 -20.42 38.95 7.66
N VAL A 18 -21.59 38.52 8.11
CA VAL A 18 -21.83 37.10 8.46
C VAL A 18 -21.97 36.23 7.21
N LEU A 19 -22.47 36.77 6.09
CA LEU A 19 -22.59 36.04 4.82
C LEU A 19 -21.25 35.85 4.08
N LEU A 20 -20.20 36.63 4.40
CA LEU A 20 -18.88 36.50 3.79
C LEU A 20 -17.96 35.47 4.47
N VAL A 21 -18.36 34.90 5.60
CA VAL A 21 -17.59 33.82 6.28
C VAL A 21 -17.98 32.43 5.79
N ALA A 22 -19.00 32.31 4.91
CA ALA A 22 -19.52 31.02 4.45
C ALA A 22 -18.84 30.44 3.19
N ALA A 23 -17.64 30.89 2.82
CA ALA A 23 -16.94 30.41 1.61
C ALA A 23 -15.45 30.14 1.83
N THR A 24 -15.11 29.46 2.92
CA THR A 24 -13.99 28.51 2.87
C THR A 24 -14.55 27.15 3.23
N GLN A 25 -15.18 26.50 2.25
CA GLN A 25 -15.19 25.04 2.25
C GLN A 25 -13.72 24.64 2.19
N GLY A 26 -13.09 24.48 3.36
CA GLY A 26 -11.88 23.71 3.48
C GLY A 26 -12.21 22.38 2.81
N ASN A 27 -11.44 22.06 1.78
CA ASN A 27 -11.59 20.83 1.03
C ASN A 27 -11.32 19.69 2.03
N LEU A 28 -12.35 19.23 2.74
CA LEU A 28 -12.34 18.06 3.61
C LEU A 28 -12.45 16.78 2.77
N GLY A 29 -12.07 16.84 1.48
CA GLY A 29 -11.58 15.65 0.82
C GLY A 29 -10.32 15.24 1.57
N ALA A 30 -10.31 14.04 2.15
CA ALA A 30 -9.10 13.44 2.69
C ALA A 30 -7.96 13.75 1.72
N GLN A 31 -6.98 14.56 2.14
CA GLN A 31 -5.84 14.93 1.32
C GLN A 31 -5.23 13.61 0.85
N GLN A 32 -5.48 13.25 -0.41
CA GLN A 32 -5.08 11.94 -0.92
C GLN A 32 -3.56 11.94 -0.86
N SER A 33 -3.00 11.20 0.11
CA SER A 33 -1.57 11.28 0.39
C SER A 33 -0.81 10.87 -0.87
N THR A 34 0.04 11.74 -1.40
CA THR A 34 0.89 11.41 -2.53
C THR A 34 2.08 10.60 -1.99
N LEU A 35 2.01 9.27 -2.08
CA LEU A 35 3.06 8.36 -1.61
C LEU A 35 4.26 8.26 -2.59
N GLY A 36 4.17 8.89 -3.76
CA GLY A 36 5.21 8.87 -4.79
C GLY A 36 4.82 8.06 -6.03
N LYS A 37 5.82 7.55 -6.75
CA LYS A 37 5.67 6.76 -7.98
C LYS A 37 6.67 5.61 -7.95
N ILE A 38 6.25 4.45 -8.46
CA ILE A 38 7.09 3.27 -8.66
C ILE A 38 6.80 2.67 -10.04
N ALA A 39 7.70 1.80 -10.50
CA ALA A 39 7.50 0.97 -11.68
C ALA A 39 7.54 -0.51 -11.25
N PHE A 40 6.37 -1.10 -11.05
CA PHE A 40 6.23 -2.52 -10.70
C PHE A 40 5.26 -3.18 -11.68
N PRO A 41 5.68 -3.52 -12.91
CA PRO A 41 4.79 -4.15 -13.88
C PRO A 41 4.34 -5.54 -13.40
N THR A 42 3.07 -5.84 -13.61
CA THR A 42 2.44 -7.15 -13.32
C THR A 42 1.63 -7.62 -14.53
N SER A 43 1.19 -8.87 -14.52
CA SER A 43 0.33 -9.45 -15.55
C SER A 43 -1.16 -9.13 -15.38
N GLY A 44 -1.53 -8.30 -14.41
CA GLY A 44 -2.92 -7.95 -14.10
C GLY A 44 -3.53 -6.92 -15.06
N SER A 45 -4.85 -6.72 -14.96
CA SER A 45 -5.54 -5.65 -15.67
C SER A 45 -5.06 -4.24 -15.22
N PRO A 46 -5.31 -3.18 -16.01
CA PRO A 46 -4.99 -1.81 -15.59
C PRO A 46 -5.63 -1.41 -14.24
N GLN A 47 -6.80 -1.95 -13.92
CA GLN A 47 -7.48 -1.70 -12.64
C GLN A 47 -6.75 -2.39 -11.48
N ALA A 48 -6.40 -3.67 -11.62
CA ALA A 48 -5.62 -4.40 -10.63
C ALA A 48 -4.22 -3.79 -10.45
N GLN A 49 -3.59 -3.34 -11.53
CA GLN A 49 -2.30 -2.66 -11.50
C GLN A 49 -2.35 -1.35 -10.68
N ALA A 50 -3.44 -0.58 -10.79
CA ALA A 50 -3.57 0.71 -10.11
C ALA A 50 -3.62 0.56 -8.58
N CYS A 51 -4.47 -0.33 -8.05
CA CYS A 51 -4.52 -0.62 -6.62
C CYS A 51 -3.23 -1.31 -6.15
N PHE A 52 -2.61 -2.16 -6.98
CA PHE A 52 -1.37 -2.85 -6.64
C PHE A 52 -0.23 -1.86 -6.41
N VAL A 53 -0.05 -0.92 -7.34
CA VAL A 53 0.95 0.15 -7.20
C VAL A 53 0.69 0.99 -5.96
N ARG A 54 -0.58 1.30 -5.66
CA ARG A 54 -0.95 2.02 -4.44
C ARG A 54 -0.61 1.23 -3.18
N GLY A 55 -0.88 -0.07 -3.16
CA GLY A 55 -0.56 -0.98 -2.06
C GLY A 55 0.94 -1.10 -1.81
N VAL A 56 1.75 -1.23 -2.88
CA VAL A 56 3.22 -1.29 -2.75
C VAL A 56 3.80 0.05 -2.26
N LEU A 57 3.29 1.18 -2.73
CA LEU A 57 3.67 2.49 -2.20
C LEU A 57 3.36 2.63 -0.69
N ALA A 58 2.20 2.12 -0.25
CA ALA A 58 1.83 2.08 1.16
C ALA A 58 2.74 1.13 1.96
N LEU A 59 3.11 -0.04 1.41
CA LEU A 59 4.08 -0.95 2.02
C LEU A 59 5.44 -0.28 2.23
N HIS A 60 5.99 0.41 1.21
CA HIS A 60 7.25 1.15 1.31
C HIS A 60 7.20 2.29 2.33
N SER A 61 5.98 2.76 2.66
CA SER A 61 5.74 3.78 3.68
C SER A 61 5.41 3.18 5.06
N PHE A 62 5.47 1.85 5.21
CA PHE A 62 5.07 1.12 6.42
C PHE A 62 3.61 1.35 6.85
N TRP A 63 2.73 1.68 5.91
CA TRP A 63 1.29 1.84 6.13
C TRP A 63 0.57 0.53 5.85
N PHE A 64 0.77 -0.46 6.74
CA PHE A 64 0.36 -1.84 6.50
C PHE A 64 -1.16 -2.04 6.35
N GLU A 65 -1.97 -1.31 7.11
CA GLU A 65 -3.44 -1.39 7.01
C GLU A 65 -3.94 -0.87 5.67
N GLU A 66 -3.49 0.32 5.25
CA GLU A 66 -3.78 0.89 3.93
C GLU A 66 -3.30 -0.04 2.82
N ALA A 67 -2.08 -0.58 2.92
CA ALA A 67 -1.57 -1.53 1.94
C ALA A 67 -2.47 -2.77 1.82
N ALA A 68 -2.89 -3.34 2.95
CA ALA A 68 -3.75 -4.51 2.97
C ALA A 68 -5.12 -4.23 2.33
N ASP A 69 -5.70 -3.06 2.59
CA ASP A 69 -6.94 -2.63 1.95
C ASP A 69 -6.79 -2.51 0.44
N GLN A 70 -5.71 -1.89 -0.05
CA GLN A 70 -5.45 -1.75 -1.49
C GLN A 70 -5.28 -3.11 -2.19
N PHE A 71 -4.56 -4.04 -1.59
CA PHE A 71 -4.40 -5.39 -2.15
C PHE A 71 -5.69 -6.20 -2.13
N ARG A 72 -6.53 -6.02 -1.12
CA ARG A 72 -7.89 -6.59 -1.11
C ARG A 72 -8.78 -5.97 -2.18
N GLU A 73 -8.68 -4.67 -2.45
CA GLU A 73 -9.39 -4.05 -3.58
C GLU A 73 -8.94 -4.66 -4.92
N CYS A 74 -7.65 -4.97 -5.08
CA CYS A 74 -7.16 -5.65 -6.28
C CYS A 74 -7.81 -7.01 -6.49
N THR A 75 -7.87 -7.83 -5.43
CA THR A 75 -8.44 -9.19 -5.52
C THR A 75 -9.97 -9.20 -5.53
N LYS A 76 -10.63 -8.11 -5.06
CA LYS A 76 -12.06 -7.88 -5.30
C LYS A 76 -12.34 -7.53 -6.77
N ALA A 77 -11.50 -6.70 -7.39
CA ALA A 77 -11.64 -6.30 -8.79
C ALA A 77 -11.27 -7.44 -9.76
N GLU A 78 -10.21 -8.18 -9.45
CA GLU A 78 -9.69 -9.28 -10.25
C GLU A 78 -9.25 -10.44 -9.35
N PRO A 79 -10.15 -11.41 -9.07
CA PRO A 79 -9.87 -12.51 -8.13
C PRO A 79 -8.68 -13.41 -8.51
N ASP A 80 -8.33 -13.48 -9.79
CA ASP A 80 -7.18 -14.26 -10.27
C ASP A 80 -5.86 -13.45 -10.30
N PHE A 81 -5.88 -12.20 -9.81
CA PHE A 81 -4.68 -11.37 -9.71
C PHE A 81 -3.80 -11.78 -8.52
N LEU A 82 -2.92 -12.77 -8.77
CA LEU A 82 -2.12 -13.41 -7.73
C LEU A 82 -1.15 -12.46 -7.01
N MET A 83 -0.71 -11.39 -7.67
CA MET A 83 0.15 -10.37 -7.04
C MET A 83 -0.61 -9.53 -5.99
N GLY A 84 -1.94 -9.48 -6.04
CA GLY A 84 -2.76 -8.91 -4.97
C GLY A 84 -2.66 -9.74 -3.69
N TYR A 85 -2.77 -11.07 -3.79
CA TYR A 85 -2.58 -11.96 -2.63
C TYR A 85 -1.15 -11.96 -2.11
N TRP A 86 -0.14 -11.88 -3.00
CA TRP A 86 1.25 -11.67 -2.59
C TRP A 86 1.38 -10.38 -1.77
N GLY A 87 0.83 -9.27 -2.27
CA GLY A 87 0.90 -7.97 -1.62
C GLY A 87 0.24 -7.97 -0.25
N GLU A 88 -0.99 -8.51 -0.13
CA GLU A 88 -1.67 -8.63 1.16
C GLU A 88 -0.85 -9.49 2.13
N ALA A 89 -0.24 -10.58 1.68
CA ALA A 89 0.65 -11.38 2.52
C ALA A 89 1.88 -10.60 3.00
N MET A 90 2.46 -9.73 2.18
CA MET A 90 3.60 -8.90 2.56
C MET A 90 3.28 -7.92 3.71
N THR A 91 2.00 -7.54 3.89
CA THR A 91 1.58 -6.63 4.98
C THR A 91 1.72 -7.24 6.38
N TYR A 92 1.90 -8.55 6.48
CA TYR A 92 2.07 -9.28 7.74
C TYR A 92 3.54 -9.50 8.14
N ASN A 93 4.49 -8.91 7.40
CA ASN A 93 5.92 -8.95 7.72
C ASN A 93 6.41 -7.55 8.07
N HIS A 94 6.78 -7.33 9.33
CA HIS A 94 7.21 -6.03 9.87
C HIS A 94 8.66 -6.15 10.36
N PRO A 95 9.65 -6.23 9.44
CA PRO A 95 11.02 -6.63 9.77
C PRO A 95 11.69 -5.69 10.77
N LEU A 96 11.46 -4.37 10.65
CA LEU A 96 12.03 -3.36 11.57
C LEU A 96 11.52 -3.49 13.01
N TRP A 97 10.39 -4.17 13.22
CA TRP A 97 9.81 -4.41 14.54
C TRP A 97 9.92 -5.88 14.98
N ALA A 98 10.64 -6.71 14.22
CA ALA A 98 10.76 -8.14 14.42
C ALA A 98 9.39 -8.86 14.55
N GLN A 99 8.35 -8.33 13.91
CA GLN A 99 6.98 -8.88 13.98
C GLN A 99 6.60 -9.58 12.68
N GLN A 100 5.94 -10.73 12.82
CA GLN A 100 5.42 -11.48 11.68
C GLN A 100 4.16 -12.26 12.06
N ASP A 101 3.05 -12.04 11.36
CA ASP A 101 1.83 -12.86 11.50
C ASP A 101 1.79 -13.94 10.41
N THR A 102 2.50 -15.04 10.69
CA THR A 102 2.55 -16.19 9.77
C THR A 102 1.19 -16.83 9.53
N LYS A 103 0.26 -16.77 10.50
CA LYS A 103 -1.05 -17.41 10.37
C LYS A 103 -1.91 -16.64 9.38
N ALA A 104 -1.97 -15.32 9.50
CA ALA A 104 -2.71 -14.47 8.58
C ALA A 104 -2.11 -14.54 7.17
N ALA A 105 -0.79 -14.41 7.04
CA ALA A 105 -0.11 -14.50 5.75
C ALA A 105 -0.37 -15.83 5.02
N ARG A 106 -0.22 -16.97 5.71
CA ARG A 106 -0.46 -18.30 5.12
C ARG A 106 -1.91 -18.47 4.68
N LYS A 107 -2.88 -17.90 5.40
CA LYS A 107 -4.29 -17.92 5.01
C LYS A 107 -4.50 -17.18 3.67
N VAL A 108 -3.84 -16.04 3.48
CA VAL A 108 -3.90 -15.29 2.22
C VAL A 108 -3.20 -16.05 1.10
N LEU A 109 -1.99 -16.55 1.34
CA LEU A 109 -1.19 -17.28 0.35
C LEU A 109 -1.85 -18.59 -0.12
N ALA A 110 -2.76 -19.18 0.66
CA ALA A 110 -3.54 -20.34 0.24
C ALA A 110 -4.44 -20.09 -0.98
N ASN A 111 -4.70 -18.82 -1.34
CA ASN A 111 -5.42 -18.45 -2.55
C ASN A 111 -4.53 -18.52 -3.81
N ILE A 112 -3.20 -18.58 -3.66
CA ILE A 112 -2.24 -18.66 -4.77
C ILE A 112 -2.05 -20.13 -5.18
N LYS A 113 -2.84 -20.58 -6.15
CA LYS A 113 -2.88 -21.99 -6.59
C LYS A 113 -2.00 -22.27 -7.81
N ASP A 114 -2.33 -21.67 -8.94
CA ASP A 114 -1.64 -21.89 -10.23
C ASP A 114 -0.90 -20.63 -10.67
N THR A 115 0.43 -20.68 -10.63
CA THR A 115 1.29 -19.56 -11.02
C THR A 115 1.79 -19.65 -12.46
N SER A 116 1.34 -20.63 -13.24
CA SER A 116 1.84 -20.91 -14.60
C SER A 116 1.63 -19.75 -15.58
N ARG A 117 0.61 -18.92 -15.33
CA ARG A 117 0.26 -17.74 -16.15
C ARG A 117 1.05 -16.48 -15.79
N LEU A 118 1.79 -16.49 -14.69
CA LEU A 118 2.55 -15.34 -14.22
C LEU A 118 3.86 -15.21 -14.99
N THR A 119 4.38 -13.98 -15.06
CA THR A 119 5.73 -13.74 -15.58
C THR A 119 6.78 -14.41 -14.68
N PRO A 120 7.98 -14.73 -15.19
CA PRO A 120 9.06 -15.28 -14.37
C PRO A 120 9.36 -14.42 -13.12
N ARG A 121 9.31 -13.09 -13.26
CA ARG A 121 9.50 -12.13 -12.17
C ARG A 121 8.45 -12.30 -11.06
N GLU A 122 7.18 -12.33 -11.42
CA GLU A 122 6.08 -12.53 -10.45
C GLU A 122 6.16 -13.90 -9.78
N GLN A 123 6.49 -14.96 -10.53
CA GLN A 123 6.71 -16.30 -9.97
C GLN A 123 7.84 -16.30 -8.93
N ALA A 124 8.91 -15.52 -9.17
CA ALA A 124 10.02 -15.40 -8.23
C ALA A 124 9.58 -14.70 -6.92
N TYR A 125 8.82 -13.58 -7.01
CA TYR A 125 8.26 -12.92 -5.83
C TYR A 125 7.31 -13.82 -5.02
N ILE A 126 6.45 -14.57 -5.70
CA ILE A 126 5.56 -15.54 -5.05
C ILE A 126 6.36 -16.67 -4.39
N SER A 127 7.45 -17.12 -5.02
CA SER A 127 8.30 -18.15 -4.42
C SER A 127 9.00 -17.63 -3.17
N ALA A 128 9.53 -16.40 -3.21
CA ALA A 128 10.17 -15.75 -2.07
C ALA A 128 9.21 -15.56 -0.89
N VAL A 129 7.98 -15.08 -1.11
CA VAL A 129 7.01 -14.90 -0.01
C VAL A 129 6.58 -16.24 0.61
N LYS A 130 6.54 -17.33 -0.17
CA LYS A 130 6.28 -18.68 0.34
C LYS A 130 7.41 -19.18 1.24
N VAL A 131 8.66 -18.77 0.98
CA VAL A 131 9.81 -19.03 1.87
C VAL A 131 9.68 -18.22 3.16
N LEU A 132 9.39 -16.92 3.06
CA LEU A 132 9.22 -16.02 4.20
C LEU A 132 8.20 -16.53 5.23
N TYR A 133 7.14 -17.17 4.75
CA TYR A 133 6.08 -17.76 5.58
C TYR A 133 6.08 -19.29 5.60
N GLY A 134 7.19 -19.92 5.21
CA GLY A 134 7.41 -21.37 5.25
C GLY A 134 7.42 -21.95 6.67
N PRO A 135 7.79 -23.23 6.84
CA PRO A 135 8.02 -23.83 8.15
C PRO A 135 9.28 -23.25 8.83
N GLY A 136 9.47 -23.55 10.13
CA GLY A 136 10.69 -23.20 10.88
C GLY A 136 10.51 -22.03 11.85
N ASP A 137 11.61 -21.55 12.43
CA ASP A 137 11.66 -20.33 13.23
C ASP A 137 11.75 -19.07 12.34
N LYS A 138 11.52 -17.89 12.92
CA LYS A 138 11.47 -16.62 12.17
C LYS A 138 12.83 -16.30 11.52
N LEU A 139 13.93 -16.38 12.27
CA LEU A 139 15.23 -15.97 11.78
C LEU A 139 15.67 -16.82 10.59
N SER A 140 15.48 -18.13 10.66
CA SER A 140 15.78 -19.04 9.54
C SER A 140 14.99 -18.69 8.27
N ARG A 141 13.71 -18.29 8.42
CA ARG A 141 12.89 -17.87 7.27
C ARG A 141 13.30 -16.52 6.72
N ASP A 142 13.65 -15.56 7.58
CA ASP A 142 14.07 -14.23 7.14
C ASP A 142 15.40 -14.29 6.38
N ILE A 143 16.34 -15.14 6.82
CA ILE A 143 17.60 -15.40 6.10
C ILE A 143 17.30 -16.01 4.73
N ALA A 144 16.50 -17.09 4.68
CA ALA A 144 16.16 -17.75 3.42
C ALA A 144 15.37 -16.84 2.47
N TYR A 145 14.49 -15.99 3.00
CA TYR A 145 13.79 -14.97 2.22
C TYR A 145 14.77 -13.93 1.66
N SER A 146 15.73 -13.48 2.47
CA SER A 146 16.75 -12.53 2.02
C SER A 146 17.64 -13.10 0.92
N GLU A 147 18.01 -14.38 0.98
CA GLU A 147 18.73 -15.08 -0.09
C GLU A 147 17.88 -15.20 -1.37
N ALA A 148 16.58 -15.46 -1.24
CA ALA A 148 15.67 -15.49 -2.38
C ALA A 148 15.55 -14.10 -3.03
N MET A 149 15.44 -13.04 -2.23
CA MET A 149 15.41 -11.66 -2.72
C MET A 149 16.74 -11.23 -3.36
N GLU A 150 17.88 -11.67 -2.81
CA GLU A 150 19.19 -11.46 -3.41
C GLU A 150 19.24 -12.05 -4.82
N LYS A 151 18.70 -13.26 -5.01
CA LYS A 151 18.64 -13.89 -6.33
C LYS A 151 17.80 -13.06 -7.30
N ILE A 152 16.62 -12.59 -6.88
CA ILE A 152 15.75 -11.74 -7.73
C ILE A 152 16.49 -10.47 -8.15
N TYR A 153 17.16 -9.81 -7.21
CA TYR A 153 17.97 -8.61 -7.51
C TYR A 153 19.14 -8.91 -8.45
N LYS A 154 19.84 -10.04 -8.28
CA LYS A 154 20.94 -10.42 -9.18
C LYS A 154 20.48 -10.77 -10.59
N ASP A 155 19.29 -11.34 -10.73
CA ASP A 155 18.71 -11.67 -12.03
C ASP A 155 18.29 -10.40 -12.81
N ASP A 156 17.91 -9.32 -12.12
CA ASP A 156 17.60 -8.00 -12.69
C ASP A 156 18.02 -6.84 -11.76
N PRO A 157 19.29 -6.39 -11.82
CA PRO A 157 19.81 -5.36 -10.91
C PRO A 157 19.21 -3.96 -11.10
N ASP A 158 18.58 -3.70 -12.24
CA ASP A 158 17.93 -2.41 -12.55
C ASP A 158 16.48 -2.34 -12.01
N ASP A 159 15.93 -3.47 -11.54
CA ASP A 159 14.65 -3.53 -10.86
C ASP A 159 14.74 -2.91 -9.45
N LEU A 160 14.34 -1.64 -9.36
CA LEU A 160 14.34 -0.90 -8.10
C LEU A 160 13.45 -1.54 -7.03
N GLU A 161 12.38 -2.24 -7.41
CA GLU A 161 11.50 -2.89 -6.43
C GLU A 161 12.19 -4.13 -5.85
N ALA A 162 12.88 -4.91 -6.67
CA ALA A 162 13.72 -6.01 -6.19
C ALA A 162 14.82 -5.50 -5.23
N ALA A 163 15.50 -4.40 -5.61
CA ALA A 163 16.51 -3.77 -4.78
C ALA A 163 15.95 -3.29 -3.43
N CYS A 164 14.79 -2.62 -3.42
CA CYS A 164 14.14 -2.14 -2.21
C CYS A 164 13.74 -3.29 -1.27
N PHE A 165 13.08 -4.34 -1.79
CA PHE A 165 12.68 -5.49 -0.98
C PHE A 165 13.88 -6.29 -0.47
N TYR A 166 14.96 -6.42 -1.25
CA TYR A 166 16.19 -7.05 -0.81
C TYR A 166 16.90 -6.23 0.29
N ALA A 167 17.01 -4.91 0.11
CA ALA A 167 17.60 -4.04 1.12
C ALA A 167 16.83 -4.13 2.45
N LEU A 168 15.50 -4.16 2.40
CA LEU A 168 14.67 -4.33 3.60
C LEU A 168 14.81 -5.73 4.20
N SER A 169 14.95 -6.79 3.40
CA SER A 169 15.13 -8.15 3.92
C SER A 169 16.42 -8.31 4.70
N LEU A 170 17.51 -7.65 4.28
CA LEU A 170 18.79 -7.64 5.01
C LEU A 170 18.67 -7.05 6.42
N LEU A 171 17.75 -6.10 6.63
CA LEU A 171 17.48 -5.55 7.97
C LEU A 171 16.63 -6.49 8.84
N GLY A 172 15.97 -7.48 8.24
CA GLY A 172 15.17 -8.47 8.96
C GLY A 172 15.97 -9.66 9.48
N THR A 173 17.24 -9.79 9.09
CA THR A 173 18.11 -10.93 9.45
C THR A 173 19.04 -10.67 10.65
N VAL A 174 18.95 -9.48 11.25
CA VAL A 174 19.80 -9.05 12.38
C VAL A 174 19.10 -9.15 13.74
#